data_AF-A0A955BAC4-F1
#
_entry.id   AF-A0A955BAC4-F1
#
_cell.length_a   1.000
_cell.length_b   1.000
_cell.length_c   1.000
_cell.angle_alpha   90.00
_cell.angle_beta   90.00
_cell.angle_gamma   90.00
#
_symmetry.space_group_name_H-M   'P 1'
#
loop_
_entity.id
_entity.type
_entity.pdbx_description
1 polymer ?
#
loop_
_entity_poly.entity_id
_entity_poly.type
_entity_poly.pdbx_seq_one_letter_code
_entity_poly.pdbx_strand_id
1 'polypeptide(L)' 'MSRYGDIVSVAAINGPSSLTLSGDAVALDEISARLDKEGVFCKALRVSYAFHSKQMDPI' A
#
# COMPACT_ATOMS: atom_id res chain seq x y z
N MET A 1 17.01 -5.73 -5.65
CA MET A 1 15.76 -5.87 -4.88
C MET A 1 14.96 -4.60 -5.07
N SER A 2 13.66 -4.67 -5.36
CA SER A 2 12.86 -3.45 -5.55
C SER A 2 12.70 -2.73 -4.21
N ARG A 3 12.63 -1.39 -4.23
CA ARG A 3 12.60 -0.51 -3.04
C ARG A 3 11.54 -0.90 -2.00
N TYR A 4 10.48 -1.59 -2.42
CA TYR A 4 9.32 -1.94 -1.57
C TYR A 4 9.02 -3.45 -1.52
N GLY A 5 9.80 -4.31 -2.19
CA GLY A 5 9.44 -5.70 -2.47
C GLY A 5 9.17 -6.59 -1.24
N ASP A 6 9.64 -6.20 -0.07
CA ASP A 6 9.47 -6.94 1.18
C ASP A 6 8.58 -6.23 2.21
N ILE A 7 8.24 -4.96 1.99
CA ILE A 7 7.58 -4.10 2.98
C ILE A 7 6.25 -3.53 2.51
N VAL A 8 5.92 -3.64 1.22
CA VAL A 8 4.61 -3.26 0.67
C VAL A 8 4.07 -4.40 -0.17
N SER A 9 2.77 -4.65 -0.07
CA SER A 9 2.03 -5.66 -0.83
C SER A 9 0.77 -5.04 -1.44
N VAL A 10 0.29 -5.62 -2.54
CA VAL A 10 -1.04 -5.30 -3.07
C VAL A 10 -2.05 -6.05 -2.21
N ALA A 11 -2.81 -5.31 -1.42
CA ALA A 11 -3.83 -5.87 -0.54
C ALA A 11 -5.09 -6.28 -1.31
N ALA A 12 -5.45 -5.50 -2.33
CA ALA A 12 -6.62 -5.76 -3.16
C ALA A 12 -6.47 -5.13 -4.54
N ILE A 13 -7.07 -5.75 -5.56
CA ILE A 13 -7.32 -5.15 -6.86
C ILE A 13 -8.81 -4.82 -6.89
N ASN A 14 -9.16 -3.54 -6.78
CA ASN A 14 -10.55 -3.07 -6.72
C ASN A 14 -11.15 -2.83 -8.12
N GLY A 15 -10.31 -2.74 -9.16
CA GLY A 15 -10.69 -2.57 -10.55
C GLY A 15 -9.51 -2.27 -11.46
N PRO A 16 -9.75 -1.98 -12.77
CA PRO A 16 -8.69 -1.77 -13.76
C PRO A 16 -7.74 -0.59 -13.45
N SER A 17 -8.22 0.39 -12.70
CA SER A 17 -7.47 1.60 -12.31
C SER A 17 -7.46 1.85 -10.80
N SER A 18 -7.85 0.86 -9.99
CA SER A 18 -7.97 1.01 -8.54
C SER A 18 -7.46 -0.23 -7.82
N LEU A 19 -6.52 -0.04 -6.90
CA LEU A 19 -5.98 -1.08 -6.04
C LEU A 19 -5.73 -0.52 -4.64
N THR A 20 -5.55 -1.41 -3.68
CA THR A 20 -5.21 -1.08 -2.30
C THR A 20 -3.82 -1.63 -2.00
N LEU A 21 -2.95 -0.80 -1.41
CA LEU A 21 -1.64 -1.22 -0.90
C LEU A 21 -1.70 -1.40 0.62
N SER A 22 -0.95 -2.35 1.15
CA SER A 22 -0.76 -2.55 2.59
C SER A 22 0.70 -2.89 2.91
N GLY A 23 1.13 -2.59 4.13
CA GLY A 23 2.49 -2.87 4.60
C GLY A 23 3.00 -1.78 5.53
N ASP A 24 4.32 -1.56 5.48
CA ASP A 24 5.02 -0.60 6.31
C ASP A 24 4.50 0.84 6.11
N ALA A 25 4.20 1.52 7.22
CA ALA A 25 3.58 2.83 7.21
C ALA A 25 4.48 3.89 6.56
N VAL A 26 5.80 3.85 6.81
CA VAL A 26 6.75 4.83 6.24
C VAL A 26 6.85 4.65 4.74
N ALA A 27 6.87 3.40 4.26
CA ALA A 27 6.85 3.11 2.83
C ALA A 27 5.54 3.55 2.16
N LEU A 28 4.40 3.33 2.79
CA LEU A 28 3.10 3.78 2.28
C LEU A 28 3.00 5.32 2.22
N ASP A 29 3.52 6.03 3.23
CA ASP A 29 3.58 7.49 3.23
C ASP A 29 4.49 8.02 2.10
N GLU A 30 5.64 7.39 1.85
CA GLU A 30 6.52 7.77 0.73
C GLU A 30 5.81 7.59 -0.62
N ILE A 31 5.10 6.46 -0.80
CA ILE A 31 4.33 6.19 -2.02
C ILE A 31 3.22 7.23 -2.17
N SER A 32 2.47 7.53 -1.11
CA SER A 32 1.39 8.51 -1.13
C SER A 32 1.90 9.90 -1.53
N ALA A 33 3.02 10.35 -0.95
CA ALA A 33 3.63 11.64 -1.29
C ALA A 33 4.14 11.71 -2.74
N ARG A 34 4.57 10.58 -3.32
CA ARG A 34 4.94 10.51 -4.74
C ARG A 34 3.72 10.59 -5.65
N LEU A 35 2.66 9.85 -5.34
CA LEU A 35 1.42 9.87 -6.10
C LEU A 35 0.78 11.26 -6.10
N ASP A 36 0.81 11.97 -4.97
CA ASP A 36 0.33 13.35 -4.87
C ASP A 36 1.10 14.30 -5.80
N LYS A 37 2.44 14.20 -5.83
CA LYS A 37 3.29 14.98 -6.76
C LYS A 37 3.00 14.68 -8.24
N GLU A 38 2.58 13.45 -8.54
CA GLU A 38 2.22 13.01 -9.88
C GLU A 38 0.75 13.32 -10.23
N GLY A 39 -0.03 13.87 -9.30
CA GLY A 39 -1.45 14.15 -9.49
C GLY A 39 -2.33 12.89 -9.52
N VAL A 40 -1.83 11.77 -9.00
CA VAL A 40 -2.55 10.50 -8.93
C VAL A 40 -3.33 10.42 -7.63
N PHE A 41 -4.62 10.12 -7.72
CA PHE A 41 -5.48 9.97 -6.56
C PHE A 41 -4.99 8.85 -5.63
N CYS A 42 -4.73 9.20 -4.37
CA CYS A 42 -4.37 8.27 -3.32
C CYS A 42 -5.04 8.71 -2.00
N LYS A 43 -5.58 7.75 -1.24
CA LYS A 43 -6.22 8.03 0.06
C LYS A 43 -5.84 6.95 1.06
N ALA A 44 -5.24 7.38 2.18
CA ALA A 44 -4.97 6.50 3.31
C ALA A 44 -6.29 5.98 3.93
N LEU A 45 -6.33 4.69 4.21
CA LEU A 45 -7.43 4.06 4.93
C LEU A 45 -7.18 4.18 6.43
N ARG A 46 -8.20 4.57 7.21
CA ARG A 46 -8.13 4.60 8.68
C ARG A 46 -8.28 3.19 9.25
N VAL A 47 -7.28 2.37 9.04
CA VAL A 47 -7.18 1.02 9.58
C VAL A 47 -5.86 0.88 10.32
N SER A 48 -5.88 0.25 11.49
CA SER A 48 -4.68 0.10 12.33
C SER A 48 -3.85 -1.13 11.97
N TYR A 49 -4.18 -1.81 10.86
CA TYR A 49 -3.60 -3.11 10.54
C TYR A 49 -3.48 -3.34 9.02
N ALA A 50 -2.33 -3.86 8.59
CA ALA A 50 -1.99 -4.13 7.19
C ALA A 50 -2.53 -5.50 6.74
N PHE A 51 -3.84 -5.58 6.48
CA PHE A 51 -4.46 -6.78 5.93
C PHE A 51 -3.81 -7.20 4.60
N HIS A 52 -3.69 -8.51 4.35
CA HIS A 52 -3.09 -9.09 3.13
C HIS A 52 -1.62 -8.71 2.85
N SER A 53 -0.85 -8.35 3.89
CA SER A 53 0.60 -8.12 3.78
C SER A 53 1.39 -9.30 4.36
N LYS A 54 2.69 -9.40 4.08
CA LYS A 54 3.60 -10.36 4.74
C LYS A 54 3.63 -10.26 6.27
N GLN A 55 3.05 -9.19 6.84
CA GLN A 55 2.95 -8.96 8.28
C GLN A 55 1.69 -9.62 8.90
N MET A 56 0.80 -10.18 8.08
CA MET A 56 -0.27 -11.07 8.52
C MET A 56 0.26 -12.48 8.69
N ASP A 57 -0.03 -13.11 9.84
CA ASP A 57 0.05 -14.56 9.94
C ASP A 57 -0.98 -15.19 8.98
N PRO A 58 -0.63 -16.25 8.24
CA PRO A 58 -1.60 -17.02 7.50
C PRO A 58 -2.62 -17.62 8.48
N ILE A 59 -3.91 -17.51 8.13
CA ILE A 59 -5.03 -18.12 8.87
C ILE A 59 -5.09 -19.62 8.55
#